data_AF-A0A974WVG6-F1
#
_entry.id   AF-A0A974WVG6-F1
#
_cell.length_a   1.000
_cell.length_b   1.000
_cell.length_c   1.000
_cell.angle_alpha   90.00
_cell.angle_beta   90.00
_cell.angle_gamma   90.00
#
_symmetry.space_group_name_H-M   'P 1'
#
loop_
_entity.id
_entity.type
_entity.pdbx_description
1 polymer ?
#
loop_
_entity_poly.entity_id
_entity_poly.type
_entity_poly.pdbx_seq_one_letter_code
_entity_poly.pdbx_strand_id
1 'polypeptide(L)'
;MSLSTVLLPLLPNQGASAICAGKLINQNDVVIFRQIIIFYSCNLESNIKVRWFMKKYYVLSLAGIAVLLLTGCETMNRGSSSDSNDRQLQEVINSNRETVRTIEQRNAETQRQMAGLQDNYAVVVDKLNSLQRQINYVYKQNQEQAEQISTLQQALAQEQQQRQAAMNKVINTVAEQTSQAMSKAARPAAQKAASTASPAGEGQGPVGSGEFYKYKVQPGATLSAIARAYKVSVDDIQRANRLKSSMIRVGQVLYIPKK
;
A
#
# COMPACT_ATOMS: atom_id res chain seq x y z
N MET A 1 27.69 -28.77 30.97
CA MET A 1 27.15 -28.70 29.59
C MET A 1 27.62 -27.38 29.01
N SER A 2 28.73 -27.41 28.27
CA SER A 2 28.75 -27.28 26.80
C SER A 2 28.47 -25.82 26.38
N LEU A 3 29.51 -25.02 26.07
CA LEU A 3 30.09 -24.82 24.70
C LEU A 3 29.06 -24.11 23.80
N SER A 4 29.33 -22.98 23.13
CA SER A 4 30.54 -22.66 22.37
C SER A 4 30.43 -21.25 21.74
N THR A 5 31.48 -20.40 21.82
CA THR A 5 32.38 -20.01 20.70
C THR A 5 31.92 -18.72 20.01
N VAL A 6 32.68 -17.60 19.95
CA VAL A 6 34.00 -17.33 19.32
C VAL A 6 34.66 -16.17 20.10
N LEU A 7 35.63 -16.32 21.01
CA LEU A 7 37.12 -16.42 20.90
C LEU A 7 37.67 -16.36 19.45
N LEU A 8 38.58 -15.46 19.05
CA LEU A 8 39.93 -15.24 19.62
C LEU A 8 40.54 -13.87 19.20
N PRO A 9 41.55 -13.39 19.94
CA PRO A 9 42.44 -12.25 19.63
C PRO A 9 43.67 -12.70 18.81
N LEU A 10 44.56 -11.77 18.42
CA LEU A 10 46.03 -11.96 18.28
C LEU A 10 46.73 -10.63 17.89
N LEU A 11 47.61 -10.16 18.80
CA LEU A 11 48.98 -9.57 18.70
C LEU A 11 49.65 -9.35 17.31
N PRO A 12 50.85 -8.69 17.18
CA PRO A 12 51.80 -8.12 18.17
C PRO A 12 52.28 -6.67 17.85
N ASN A 13 52.73 -5.88 18.83
CA ASN A 13 54.12 -5.64 19.25
C ASN A 13 55.19 -5.47 18.14
N GLN A 14 55.68 -4.21 18.06
CA GLN A 14 57.05 -3.73 17.78
C GLN A 14 58.01 -4.66 17.05
N GLY A 15 58.45 -4.22 15.86
CA GLY A 15 59.58 -4.82 15.18
C GLY A 15 59.92 -4.10 13.88
N ALA A 16 60.88 -3.17 13.99
CA ALA A 16 61.87 -2.86 12.97
C ALA A 16 61.41 -2.23 11.62
N SER A 17 62.02 -1.08 11.37
CA SER A 17 62.66 -0.76 10.09
C SER A 17 61.77 -0.35 8.90
N ALA A 18 61.79 0.97 8.68
CA ALA A 18 62.08 1.58 7.38
C ALA A 18 61.45 0.94 6.14
N ILE A 19 60.28 1.45 5.73
CA ILE A 19 59.83 1.32 4.34
C ILE A 19 59.29 2.68 3.87
N CYS A 20 60.08 3.25 2.94
CA CYS A 20 59.70 4.08 1.80
C CYS A 20 58.68 5.20 2.00
N ALA A 21 59.22 6.42 2.07
CA ALA A 21 58.56 7.61 1.56
C ALA A 21 58.16 7.38 0.08
N GLY A 22 56.86 7.48 -0.19
CA GLY A 22 56.36 7.37 -1.55
C GLY A 22 54.85 7.49 -1.63
N LYS A 23 54.37 8.74 -1.74
CA LYS A 23 53.04 9.11 -2.25
C LYS A 23 51.83 8.83 -1.34
N LEU A 24 51.42 9.89 -0.64
CA LEU A 24 50.06 10.47 -0.61
C LEU A 24 49.92 11.23 0.71
N ILE A 25 50.36 12.49 0.70
CA ILE A 25 50.03 13.43 1.78
C ILE A 25 48.52 13.65 1.71
N ASN A 26 47.79 12.94 2.56
CA ASN A 26 46.37 13.12 2.75
C ASN A 26 46.16 14.44 3.51
N GLN A 27 45.12 15.22 3.16
CA GLN A 27 44.91 16.57 3.73
C GLN A 27 44.70 16.57 5.25
N ASN A 28 44.47 15.42 5.89
CA ASN A 28 44.36 15.29 7.34
C ASN A 28 45.71 15.23 8.09
N ASP A 29 46.80 14.77 7.48
CA ASP A 29 48.11 14.68 8.17
C ASP A 29 48.80 16.05 8.27
N VAL A 30 48.54 16.95 7.31
CA VAL A 30 49.03 18.33 7.36
C VAL A 30 48.37 19.09 8.51
N VAL A 31 47.10 18.82 8.82
CA VAL A 31 46.39 19.48 9.93
C VAL A 31 46.94 19.01 11.28
N ILE A 32 47.26 17.71 11.43
CA ILE A 32 47.84 17.18 12.68
C ILE A 32 49.25 17.74 12.90
N PHE A 33 50.10 17.79 11.87
CA PHE A 33 51.44 18.39 11.99
C PHE A 33 51.39 19.90 12.24
N ARG A 34 50.44 20.62 11.63
CA ARG A 34 50.25 22.05 11.88
C ARG A 34 49.73 22.32 13.30
N GLN A 35 48.86 21.47 13.83
CA GLN A 35 48.39 21.56 15.22
C GLN A 35 49.50 21.27 16.23
N ILE A 36 50.36 20.28 15.99
CA ILE A 36 51.50 19.97 16.88
C ILE A 36 52.52 21.12 16.88
N ILE A 37 52.82 21.72 15.72
CA ILE A 37 53.74 22.87 15.62
C ILE A 37 53.16 24.12 16.29
N ILE A 38 51.86 24.39 16.14
CA ILE A 38 51.18 25.51 16.81
C ILE A 38 51.14 25.28 18.33
N PHE A 39 50.90 24.04 18.80
CA PHE A 39 50.89 23.70 20.22
C PHE A 39 52.28 23.86 20.87
N TYR A 40 53.35 23.49 20.17
CA TYR A 40 54.72 23.69 20.66
C TYR A 40 55.20 25.15 20.56
N SER A 41 54.68 25.93 19.60
CA SER A 41 55.06 27.33 19.44
C SER A 41 54.34 28.26 20.42
N CYS A 42 53.15 27.88 20.92
CA CYS A 42 52.34 28.70 21.82
C CYS A 42 52.72 28.56 23.32
N ASN A 43 53.62 27.63 23.68
CA ASN A 43 53.96 27.35 25.09
C ASN A 43 55.45 27.64 25.42
N LEU A 44 56.11 28.48 24.62
CA LEU A 44 57.56 28.68 24.73
C LEU A 44 57.98 30.15 24.82
N GLU A 45 57.25 30.93 25.63
CA GLU A 45 57.46 32.38 25.71
C GLU A 45 58.23 32.88 26.94
N SER A 46 58.87 32.00 27.74
CA SER A 46 59.54 32.47 28.98
C SER A 46 60.94 31.92 29.27
N ASN A 47 61.63 31.22 28.34
CA ASN A 47 62.97 30.70 28.64
C ASN A 47 64.01 30.86 27.51
N ILE A 48 64.85 31.91 27.63
CA ILE A 48 65.98 32.21 26.73
C ILE A 48 66.98 31.04 26.62
N LYS A 49 67.16 30.26 27.69
CA LYS A 49 68.05 29.09 27.68
C LYS A 49 67.54 28.00 26.74
N VAL A 50 66.23 27.76 26.69
CA VAL A 50 65.61 26.73 25.83
C VAL A 50 65.71 27.12 24.35
N ARG A 51 65.58 28.41 24.00
CA ARG A 51 65.82 28.91 22.62
C ARG A 51 67.26 28.67 22.16
N TRP A 52 68.23 28.85 23.04
CA TRP A 52 69.64 28.60 22.75
C TRP A 52 69.93 27.10 22.55
N PHE A 53 69.38 26.25 23.42
CA PHE A 53 69.51 24.80 23.30
C PHE A 53 68.85 24.27 22.02
N MET A 54 67.63 24.73 21.69
CA MET A 54 66.91 24.29 20.49
C MET A 54 67.59 24.75 19.20
N LYS A 55 68.13 25.99 19.14
CA LYS A 55 68.91 26.43 17.97
C LYS A 55 70.17 25.59 17.79
N LYS A 56 70.88 25.27 18.88
CA LYS A 56 72.09 24.43 18.82
C LYS A 56 71.77 23.01 18.38
N TYR A 57 70.67 22.43 18.88
CA TYR A 57 70.21 21.10 18.49
C TYR A 57 69.70 21.04 17.05
N TYR A 58 69.00 22.08 16.60
CA TYR A 58 68.51 22.20 15.22
C TYR A 58 69.67 22.34 14.22
N VAL A 59 70.70 23.12 14.54
CA VAL A 59 71.91 23.25 13.71
C VAL A 59 72.73 21.96 13.69
N LEU A 60 72.86 21.25 14.83
CA LEU A 60 73.52 19.94 14.89
C LEU A 60 72.74 18.86 14.12
N SER A 61 71.40 18.89 14.18
CA SER A 61 70.54 18.00 13.40
C SER A 61 70.67 18.26 11.90
N LEU A 62 70.63 19.53 11.48
CA LEU A 62 70.84 19.90 10.07
C LEU A 62 72.24 19.55 9.58
N ALA A 63 73.28 19.71 10.40
CA ALA A 63 74.63 19.30 10.06
C ALA A 63 74.74 17.77 9.96
N GLY A 64 74.09 17.01 10.84
CA GLY A 64 74.02 15.55 10.78
C GLY A 64 73.30 15.04 9.53
N ILE A 65 72.18 15.68 9.16
CA ILE A 65 71.45 15.39 7.92
C ILE A 65 72.30 15.76 6.69
N ALA A 66 73.03 16.87 6.71
CA ALA A 66 73.93 17.25 5.62
C ALA A 66 75.11 16.27 5.45
N VAL A 67 75.68 15.77 6.55
CA VAL A 67 76.72 14.73 6.50
C VAL A 67 76.17 13.40 5.98
N LEU A 68 74.94 13.03 6.34
CA LEU A 68 74.24 11.86 5.79
C LEU A 68 73.92 12.02 4.29
N LEU A 69 73.55 13.22 3.85
CA LEU A 69 73.29 13.50 2.43
C LEU A 69 74.59 13.56 1.60
N LEU A 70 75.71 14.00 2.19
CA LEU A 70 77.00 14.09 1.51
C LEU A 70 77.75 12.75 1.52
N THR A 71 77.68 11.97 2.59
CA THR A 71 78.31 10.63 2.64
C THR A 71 77.41 9.52 2.06
N GLY A 72 76.09 9.74 2.00
CA GLY A 72 75.12 8.79 1.45
C GLY A 72 74.95 8.82 -0.07
N CYS A 73 75.60 9.73 -0.79
CA CYS A 73 75.43 9.85 -2.25
C CYS A 73 76.48 9.06 -3.09
N GLU A 74 77.52 8.49 -2.48
CA GLU A 74 78.63 7.87 -3.22
C GLU A 74 78.61 6.33 -3.30
N THR A 75 77.59 5.63 -2.77
CA THR A 75 77.57 4.15 -2.76
C THR A 75 76.34 3.48 -3.35
N MET A 76 75.60 4.12 -4.26
CA MET A 76 74.52 3.45 -5.00
C MET A 76 74.53 3.80 -6.50
N ASN A 77 75.64 3.54 -7.17
CA ASN A 77 75.62 3.38 -8.64
C ASN A 77 76.65 2.35 -9.12
N ARG A 78 76.40 1.08 -8.80
CA ARG A 78 77.01 -0.08 -9.48
C ARG A 78 75.89 -0.95 -10.05
N GLY A 79 75.30 -0.48 -11.14
CA GLY A 79 74.49 -1.31 -12.02
C GLY A 79 75.40 -2.19 -12.87
N SER A 80 75.16 -3.50 -12.84
CA SER A 80 75.42 -4.45 -13.95
C SER A 80 75.05 -5.88 -13.51
N SER A 81 73.77 -6.11 -13.19
CA SER A 81 73.14 -7.46 -13.23
C SER A 81 71.63 -7.48 -12.91
N SER A 82 70.84 -6.43 -13.21
CA SER A 82 69.39 -6.40 -12.90
C SER A 82 68.48 -6.02 -14.08
N ASP A 83 68.97 -6.08 -15.32
CA ASP A 83 68.15 -5.75 -16.49
C ASP A 83 67.02 -6.78 -16.73
N SER A 84 67.16 -8.03 -16.29
CA SER A 84 66.12 -9.05 -16.43
C SER A 84 64.98 -8.86 -15.42
N ASN A 85 65.32 -8.59 -14.16
CA ASN A 85 64.36 -8.41 -13.08
C ASN A 85 63.58 -7.09 -13.28
N ASP A 86 64.23 -6.05 -13.78
CA ASP A 86 63.56 -4.78 -14.09
C ASP A 86 62.59 -4.89 -15.27
N ARG A 87 62.90 -5.71 -16.29
CA ARG A 87 61.96 -6.00 -17.39
C ARG A 87 60.73 -6.77 -16.91
N GLN A 88 60.93 -7.81 -16.09
CA GLN A 88 59.83 -8.57 -15.49
C GLN A 88 58.96 -7.68 -14.59
N LEU A 89 59.58 -6.79 -13.81
CA LEU A 89 58.86 -5.84 -12.96
C LEU A 89 58.02 -4.86 -13.80
N GLN A 90 58.57 -4.33 -14.89
CA GLN A 90 57.82 -3.43 -15.78
C GLN A 90 56.65 -4.12 -16.47
N GLU A 91 56.79 -5.40 -16.84
CA GLU A 91 55.71 -6.21 -17.40
C GLU A 91 54.57 -6.39 -16.40
N VAL A 92 54.87 -6.74 -15.16
CA VAL A 92 53.87 -6.85 -14.08
C VAL A 92 53.20 -5.50 -13.80
N ILE A 93 53.95 -4.39 -13.81
CA ILE A 93 53.39 -3.04 -13.62
C ILE A 93 52.41 -2.68 -14.74
N ASN A 94 52.76 -2.99 -15.99
CA ASN A 94 51.89 -2.72 -17.14
C ASN A 94 50.63 -3.60 -17.09
N SER A 95 50.76 -4.89 -16.79
CA SER A 95 49.64 -5.83 -16.60
C SER A 95 48.71 -5.39 -15.46
N ASN A 96 49.27 -5.01 -14.30
CA ASN A 96 48.48 -4.51 -13.18
C ASN A 96 47.77 -3.20 -13.52
N ARG A 97 48.43 -2.30 -14.26
CA ARG A 97 47.82 -1.04 -14.71
C ARG A 97 46.64 -1.30 -15.66
N GLU A 98 46.75 -2.27 -16.56
CA GLU A 98 45.62 -2.68 -17.41
C GLU A 98 44.48 -3.27 -16.60
N THR A 99 44.80 -4.17 -15.65
CA THR A 99 43.81 -4.76 -14.75
C THR A 99 43.06 -3.70 -13.93
N VAL A 100 43.76 -2.70 -13.41
CA VAL A 100 43.16 -1.57 -12.68
C VAL A 100 42.20 -0.79 -13.57
N ARG A 101 42.58 -0.47 -14.82
CA ARG A 101 41.68 0.21 -15.77
C ARG A 101 40.41 -0.59 -16.02
N THR A 102 40.52 -1.91 -16.18
CA THR A 102 39.34 -2.78 -16.38
C THR A 102 38.45 -2.83 -15.14
N ILE A 103 39.03 -2.85 -13.94
CA ILE A 103 38.26 -2.79 -12.69
C ILE A 103 37.55 -1.44 -12.56
N GLU A 104 38.22 -0.34 -12.86
CA GLU A 104 37.62 0.99 -12.86
C GLU A 104 36.46 1.10 -13.86
N GLN A 105 36.61 0.56 -15.07
CA GLN A 105 35.54 0.52 -16.07
C GLN A 105 34.33 -0.28 -15.58
N ARG A 106 34.54 -1.47 -15.01
CA ARG A 106 33.45 -2.29 -14.45
C ARG A 106 32.77 -1.59 -13.27
N ASN A 107 33.53 -0.96 -12.39
CA ASN A 107 32.98 -0.19 -11.27
C ASN A 107 32.12 0.98 -11.79
N ALA A 108 32.57 1.70 -12.81
CA ALA A 108 31.80 2.78 -13.42
C ALA A 108 30.51 2.27 -14.08
N GLU A 109 30.57 1.10 -14.74
CA GLU A 109 29.38 0.46 -15.32
C GLU A 109 28.39 0.01 -14.24
N THR A 110 28.85 -0.65 -13.18
CA THR A 110 28.01 -1.03 -12.03
C THR A 110 27.38 0.20 -11.37
N GLN A 111 28.11 1.30 -11.24
CA GLN A 111 27.56 2.56 -10.71
C GLN A 111 26.45 3.12 -11.60
N ARG A 112 26.60 3.06 -12.93
CA ARG A 112 25.53 3.47 -13.87
C ARG A 112 24.30 2.59 -13.75
N GLN A 113 24.48 1.27 -13.59
CA GLN A 113 23.37 0.35 -13.36
C GLN A 113 22.65 0.69 -12.05
N MET A 114 23.38 0.91 -10.97
CA MET A 114 22.80 1.30 -9.67
C MET A 114 22.01 2.62 -9.77
N ALA A 115 22.53 3.62 -10.48
CA ALA A 115 21.82 4.88 -10.73
C ALA A 115 20.51 4.66 -11.51
N GLY A 116 20.55 3.86 -12.59
CA GLY A 116 19.35 3.54 -13.36
C GLY A 116 18.30 2.75 -12.56
N LEU A 117 18.72 1.86 -11.67
CA LEU A 117 17.79 1.18 -10.75
C LEU A 117 17.15 2.16 -9.76
N GLN A 118 17.90 3.13 -9.24
CA GLN A 118 17.36 4.15 -8.34
C GLN A 118 16.32 5.04 -9.04
N ASP A 119 16.57 5.43 -10.29
CA ASP A 119 15.61 6.20 -11.08
C ASP A 119 14.33 5.39 -11.35
N ASN A 120 14.46 4.11 -11.69
CA ASN A 120 13.31 3.21 -11.86
C ASN A 120 12.50 3.08 -10.57
N TYR A 121 13.17 2.97 -9.41
CA TYR A 121 12.50 2.92 -8.12
C TYR A 121 11.73 4.21 -7.83
N ALA A 122 12.31 5.39 -8.12
CA ALA A 122 11.64 6.68 -7.95
C ALA A 122 10.35 6.76 -8.79
N VAL A 123 10.39 6.35 -10.06
CA VAL A 123 9.21 6.30 -10.94
C VAL A 123 8.12 5.37 -10.39
N VAL A 124 8.51 4.21 -9.85
CA VAL A 124 7.55 3.27 -9.24
C VAL A 124 6.89 3.88 -8.01
N VAL A 125 7.64 4.56 -7.15
CA VAL A 125 7.11 5.26 -5.97
C VAL A 125 6.13 6.36 -6.37
N ASP A 126 6.45 7.14 -7.40
CA ASP A 126 5.54 8.17 -7.92
C ASP A 126 4.23 7.57 -8.47
N LYS A 127 4.33 6.45 -9.20
CA LYS A 127 3.16 5.71 -9.66
C LYS A 127 2.31 5.21 -8.49
N LEU A 128 2.93 4.63 -7.45
CA LEU A 128 2.24 4.18 -6.24
C LEU A 128 1.52 5.35 -5.55
N ASN A 129 2.19 6.49 -5.40
CA ASN A 129 1.58 7.69 -4.83
C ASN A 129 0.42 8.22 -5.69
N SER A 130 0.54 8.16 -7.01
CA SER A 130 -0.54 8.56 -7.92
C SER A 130 -1.76 7.64 -7.81
N LEU A 131 -1.54 6.33 -7.76
CA LEU A 131 -2.59 5.33 -7.57
C LEU A 131 -3.26 5.49 -6.21
N GLN A 132 -2.48 5.75 -5.15
CA GLN A 132 -3.02 6.01 -3.82
C GLN A 132 -3.98 7.21 -3.83
N ARG A 133 -3.63 8.29 -4.54
CA ARG A 133 -4.53 9.44 -4.71
C ARG A 133 -5.80 9.09 -5.47
N GLN A 134 -5.69 8.27 -6.53
CA GLN A 134 -6.85 7.81 -7.29
C GLN A 134 -7.79 6.94 -6.42
N ILE A 135 -7.23 6.01 -5.64
CA ILE A 135 -8.00 5.17 -4.71
C ILE A 135 -8.74 6.05 -3.70
N ASN A 136 -8.04 7.01 -3.08
CA ASN A 136 -8.65 7.92 -2.11
C ASN A 136 -9.77 8.75 -2.73
N TYR A 137 -9.60 9.21 -3.97
CA TYR A 137 -10.63 9.96 -4.71
C TYR A 137 -11.88 9.11 -4.95
N VAL A 138 -11.71 7.89 -5.46
CA VAL A 138 -12.81 6.96 -5.72
C VAL A 138 -13.53 6.58 -4.43
N TYR A 139 -12.79 6.33 -3.34
CA TYR A 139 -13.38 6.03 -2.04
C TYR A 139 -14.26 7.17 -1.53
N LYS A 140 -13.79 8.42 -1.65
CA LYS A 140 -14.57 9.60 -1.27
C LYS A 140 -15.84 9.74 -2.11
N GLN A 141 -15.75 9.55 -3.44
CA GLN A 141 -16.94 9.57 -4.30
C GLN A 141 -17.95 8.50 -3.91
N ASN A 142 -17.49 7.28 -3.59
CA ASN A 142 -18.39 6.22 -3.16
C ASN A 142 -19.08 6.55 -1.82
N GLN A 143 -18.38 7.23 -0.89
CA GLN A 143 -18.99 7.69 0.36
C GLN A 143 -20.06 8.76 0.12
N GLU A 144 -19.78 9.74 -0.73
CA GLU A 144 -20.75 10.79 -1.09
C GLU A 144 -21.98 10.19 -1.77
N GLN A 145 -21.79 9.22 -2.68
CA GLN A 145 -22.89 8.48 -3.30
C GLN A 145 -23.71 7.69 -2.29
N ALA A 146 -23.08 7.05 -1.31
CA ALA A 146 -23.79 6.32 -0.27
C ALA A 146 -24.67 7.25 0.58
N GLU A 147 -24.18 8.46 0.88
CA GLU A 147 -24.95 9.49 1.58
C GLU A 147 -26.15 9.96 0.74
N GLN A 148 -25.94 10.24 -0.54
CA GLN A 148 -27.02 10.58 -1.48
C GLN A 148 -28.09 9.47 -1.56
N ILE A 149 -27.68 8.20 -1.63
CA ILE A 149 -28.63 7.08 -1.65
C ILE A 149 -29.45 7.06 -0.36
N SER A 150 -28.83 7.28 0.81
CA SER A 150 -29.53 7.29 2.10
C SER A 150 -30.55 8.41 2.21
N THR A 151 -30.21 9.61 1.74
CA THR A 151 -31.11 10.77 1.76
C THR A 151 -32.27 10.59 0.79
N LEU A 152 -32.01 10.05 -0.40
CA LEU A 152 -33.06 9.70 -1.36
C LEU A 152 -34.01 8.63 -0.81
N GLN A 153 -33.49 7.61 -0.12
CA GLN A 153 -34.31 6.59 0.54
C GLN A 153 -35.22 7.20 1.61
N GLN A 154 -34.71 8.14 2.40
CA GLN A 154 -35.52 8.86 3.40
C GLN A 154 -36.60 9.72 2.75
N ALA A 155 -36.28 10.46 1.69
CA ALA A 155 -37.24 11.26 0.94
C ALA A 155 -38.36 10.38 0.34
N LEU A 156 -38.00 9.24 -0.26
CA LEU A 156 -38.97 8.28 -0.79
C LEU A 156 -39.88 7.72 0.31
N ALA A 157 -39.33 7.40 1.49
CA ALA A 157 -40.11 6.92 2.62
C ALA A 157 -41.11 7.98 3.13
N GLN A 158 -40.70 9.25 3.18
CA GLN A 158 -41.59 10.36 3.54
C GLN A 158 -42.69 10.54 2.50
N GLU A 159 -42.36 10.49 1.21
CA GLU A 159 -43.35 10.58 0.14
C GLU A 159 -44.38 9.44 0.23
N GLN A 160 -43.93 8.21 0.51
CA GLN A 160 -44.82 7.07 0.72
C GLN A 160 -45.77 7.29 1.92
N GLN A 161 -45.26 7.80 3.04
CA GLN A 161 -46.08 8.11 4.20
C GLN A 161 -47.10 9.21 3.90
N GLN A 162 -46.69 10.29 3.23
CA GLN A 162 -47.59 11.37 2.84
C GLN A 162 -48.66 10.87 1.88
N ARG A 163 -48.29 10.06 0.89
CA ARG A 163 -49.23 9.45 -0.05
C ARG A 163 -50.20 8.51 0.66
N GLN A 164 -49.75 7.74 1.65
CA GLN A 164 -50.61 6.87 2.45
C GLN A 164 -51.56 7.69 3.33
N ALA A 165 -51.08 8.76 3.97
CA ALA A 165 -51.91 9.65 4.78
C ALA A 165 -52.95 10.38 3.91
N ALA A 166 -52.56 10.88 2.74
CA ALA A 166 -53.47 11.48 1.77
C ALA A 166 -54.51 10.46 1.28
N MET A 167 -54.11 9.22 1.00
CA MET A 167 -55.02 8.14 0.62
C MET A 167 -56.03 7.84 1.75
N ASN A 168 -55.58 7.72 3.00
CA ASN A 168 -56.47 7.50 4.14
C ASN A 168 -57.47 8.64 4.30
N LYS A 169 -57.05 9.89 4.06
CA LYS A 169 -57.96 11.04 4.05
C LYS A 169 -59.02 10.92 2.96
N VAL A 170 -58.62 10.54 1.74
CA VAL A 170 -59.57 10.28 0.63
C VAL A 170 -60.54 9.17 1.01
N ILE A 171 -60.06 8.03 1.54
CA ILE A 171 -60.91 6.92 1.98
C ILE A 171 -61.95 7.39 3.00
N ASN A 172 -61.55 8.17 4.01
CA ASN A 172 -62.47 8.68 5.01
C ASN A 172 -63.51 9.63 4.40
N THR A 173 -63.10 10.54 3.51
CA THR A 173 -64.05 11.45 2.83
C THR A 173 -65.03 10.70 1.94
N VAL A 174 -64.58 9.65 1.24
CA VAL A 174 -65.45 8.81 0.42
C VAL A 174 -66.40 8.02 1.31
N ALA A 175 -65.94 7.48 2.44
CA ALA A 175 -66.80 6.79 3.41
C ALA A 175 -67.85 7.73 4.02
N GLU A 176 -67.48 8.96 4.37
CA GLU A 176 -68.41 10.01 4.84
C GLU A 176 -69.44 10.38 3.76
N GLN A 177 -69.00 10.68 2.54
CA GLN A 177 -69.90 10.99 1.43
C GLN A 177 -70.82 9.80 1.11
N THR A 178 -70.31 8.58 1.17
CA THR A 178 -71.09 7.36 0.93
C THR A 178 -72.14 7.15 2.03
N SER A 179 -71.80 7.33 3.31
CA SER A 179 -72.77 7.22 4.41
C SER A 179 -73.83 8.33 4.37
N GLN A 180 -73.46 9.55 3.96
CA GLN A 180 -74.39 10.65 3.72
C GLN A 180 -75.30 10.41 2.49
N ALA A 181 -74.77 9.84 1.41
CA ALA A 181 -75.54 9.46 0.23
C ALA A 181 -76.47 8.29 0.54
N MET A 182 -76.02 7.26 1.27
CA MET A 182 -76.83 6.13 1.72
C MET A 182 -77.96 6.58 2.65
N SER A 183 -77.72 7.49 3.61
CA SER A 183 -78.76 8.02 4.49
C SER A 183 -79.80 8.89 3.76
N LYS A 184 -79.38 9.64 2.72
CA LYS A 184 -80.31 10.36 1.83
C LYS A 184 -81.07 9.43 0.89
N ALA A 185 -80.45 8.35 0.40
CA ALA A 185 -81.06 7.36 -0.48
C ALA A 185 -81.89 6.29 0.26
N ALA A 186 -81.67 6.07 1.56
CA ALA A 186 -82.46 5.14 2.38
C ALA A 186 -83.90 5.63 2.65
N ARG A 187 -84.19 6.91 2.36
CA ARG A 187 -85.49 7.52 2.67
C ARG A 187 -86.62 7.24 1.65
N PRO A 188 -86.36 6.62 0.49
CA PRO A 188 -87.42 5.89 -0.23
C PRO A 188 -87.11 4.41 -0.56
N ALA A 189 -85.94 3.86 -0.17
CA ALA A 189 -85.51 2.51 -0.61
C ALA A 189 -85.48 1.41 0.48
N ALA A 190 -85.76 1.74 1.75
CA ALA A 190 -85.69 0.79 2.87
C ALA A 190 -86.81 -0.29 2.92
N GLN A 191 -87.56 -0.51 1.83
CA GLN A 191 -88.57 -1.58 1.77
C GLN A 191 -88.38 -2.59 0.62
N LYS A 192 -87.32 -2.50 -0.20
CA LYS A 192 -87.17 -3.47 -1.30
C LYS A 192 -85.72 -3.70 -1.74
N ALA A 193 -84.89 -4.31 -0.89
CA ALA A 193 -83.70 -5.07 -1.31
C ALA A 193 -83.01 -5.75 -0.11
N ALA A 194 -83.71 -6.67 0.55
CA ALA A 194 -83.08 -7.62 1.47
C ALA A 194 -83.07 -9.01 0.84
N SER A 195 -82.36 -9.16 -0.29
CA SER A 195 -82.08 -10.47 -0.90
C SER A 195 -81.15 -10.32 -2.10
N THR A 196 -79.83 -10.33 -1.82
CA THR A 196 -78.80 -11.22 -2.41
C THR A 196 -77.42 -10.64 -2.16
N ALA A 197 -76.78 -11.06 -1.07
CA ALA A 197 -75.33 -10.99 -0.91
C ALA A 197 -74.80 -12.43 -0.95
N SER A 198 -74.08 -12.76 -2.01
CA SER A 198 -73.24 -13.95 -2.11
C SER A 198 -71.78 -13.48 -2.12
N PRO A 199 -70.97 -13.78 -1.09
CA PRO A 199 -69.53 -13.67 -1.19
C PRO A 199 -69.00 -15.01 -1.68
N ALA A 200 -68.73 -15.11 -2.99
CA ALA A 200 -68.04 -16.25 -3.56
C ALA A 200 -66.51 -16.05 -3.45
N GLY A 201 -65.89 -16.75 -2.49
CA GLY A 201 -64.60 -17.39 -2.74
C GLY A 201 -63.37 -16.87 -1.99
N GLU A 202 -63.44 -16.76 -0.67
CA GLU A 202 -62.23 -16.75 0.17
C GLU A 202 -61.85 -18.19 0.58
N GLY A 203 -60.58 -18.54 0.35
CA GLY A 203 -59.81 -19.43 1.23
C GLY A 203 -60.20 -20.92 1.28
N GLN A 204 -60.17 -21.64 0.16
CA GLN A 204 -60.04 -23.09 0.23
C GLN A 204 -58.55 -23.45 0.34
N GLY A 205 -58.18 -24.07 1.46
CA GLY A 205 -56.82 -24.54 1.74
C GLY A 205 -56.32 -25.55 0.68
N PRO A 206 -55.00 -25.85 0.69
CA PRO A 206 -54.39 -26.64 -0.37
C PRO A 206 -54.98 -28.04 -0.46
N VAL A 207 -55.22 -28.50 -1.68
CA VAL A 207 -55.61 -29.90 -1.95
C VAL A 207 -54.36 -30.73 -2.17
N GLY A 208 -53.97 -31.51 -1.15
CA GLY A 208 -52.85 -32.44 -1.21
C GLY A 208 -52.21 -32.67 0.16
N SER A 209 -51.69 -33.87 0.40
CA SER A 209 -51.03 -34.27 1.64
C SER A 209 -49.53 -33.97 1.63
N GLY A 210 -49.16 -32.70 1.52
CA GLY A 210 -47.75 -32.26 1.43
C GLY A 210 -47.48 -30.94 2.15
N GLU A 211 -46.21 -30.55 2.22
CA GLU A 211 -45.83 -29.21 2.67
C GLU A 211 -46.04 -28.17 1.57
N PHE A 212 -46.50 -26.98 1.95
CA PHE A 212 -46.77 -25.88 1.02
C PHE A 212 -46.10 -24.58 1.48
N TYR A 213 -45.68 -23.73 0.54
CA TYR A 213 -45.36 -22.33 0.79
C TYR A 213 -46.59 -21.46 0.57
N LYS A 214 -46.87 -20.56 1.51
CA LYS A 214 -47.93 -19.55 1.38
C LYS A 214 -47.35 -18.29 0.74
N TYR A 215 -47.85 -17.93 -0.44
CA TYR A 215 -47.38 -16.78 -1.21
C TYR A 215 -48.53 -15.81 -1.49
N LYS A 216 -48.34 -14.51 -1.22
CA LYS A 216 -49.31 -13.46 -1.56
C LYS A 216 -48.90 -12.83 -2.89
N VAL A 217 -49.80 -12.88 -3.88
CA VAL A 217 -49.54 -12.39 -5.24
C VAL A 217 -49.27 -10.88 -5.22
N GLN A 218 -48.10 -10.49 -5.74
CA GLN A 218 -47.69 -9.10 -5.88
C GLN A 218 -48.17 -8.50 -7.21
N PRO A 219 -48.30 -7.15 -7.31
CA PRO A 219 -48.59 -6.49 -8.59
C PRO A 219 -47.60 -6.91 -9.68
N GLY A 220 -48.12 -7.31 -10.85
CA GLY A 220 -47.30 -7.75 -11.99
C GLY A 220 -46.79 -9.20 -11.92
N ALA A 221 -47.08 -9.94 -10.85
CA ALA A 221 -46.73 -11.36 -10.78
C ALA A 221 -47.63 -12.19 -11.72
N THR A 222 -47.02 -13.14 -12.42
CA THR A 222 -47.74 -14.12 -13.25
C THR A 222 -47.52 -15.53 -12.69
N LEU A 223 -48.49 -16.42 -12.90
CA LEU A 223 -48.41 -17.80 -12.42
C LEU A 223 -47.15 -18.52 -12.95
N SER A 224 -46.77 -18.23 -14.20
CA SER A 224 -45.57 -18.74 -14.86
C SER A 224 -44.26 -18.24 -14.23
N ALA A 225 -44.24 -16.99 -13.75
CA ALA A 225 -43.07 -16.44 -13.03
C ALA A 225 -42.94 -17.07 -11.64
N ILE A 226 -44.05 -17.24 -10.93
CA ILE A 226 -44.10 -17.88 -9.61
C ILE A 226 -43.67 -19.35 -9.72
N ALA A 227 -44.21 -20.09 -10.68
CA ALA A 227 -43.86 -21.49 -10.93
C ALA A 227 -42.35 -21.68 -11.15
N ARG A 228 -41.73 -20.82 -11.99
CA ARG A 228 -40.28 -20.85 -12.24
C ARG A 228 -39.46 -20.53 -11.00
N ALA A 229 -39.86 -19.53 -10.21
CA ALA A 229 -39.15 -19.14 -9.00
C ALA A 229 -39.11 -20.27 -7.96
N TYR A 230 -40.21 -21.01 -7.80
CA TYR A 230 -40.35 -22.09 -6.84
C TYR A 230 -40.05 -23.49 -7.42
N LYS A 231 -39.58 -23.56 -8.68
CA LYS A 231 -39.27 -24.81 -9.39
C LYS A 231 -40.42 -25.84 -9.39
N VAL A 232 -41.66 -25.36 -9.51
CA VAL A 232 -42.85 -26.20 -9.64
C VAL A 232 -43.52 -25.97 -11.00
N SER A 233 -44.40 -26.88 -11.42
CA SER A 233 -45.19 -26.66 -12.63
C SER A 233 -46.37 -25.71 -12.35
N VAL A 234 -46.82 -25.01 -13.39
CA VAL A 234 -48.03 -24.15 -13.30
C VAL A 234 -49.24 -24.99 -12.90
N ASP A 235 -49.38 -26.19 -13.47
CA ASP A 235 -50.47 -27.12 -13.20
C ASP A 235 -50.48 -27.59 -11.74
N ASP A 236 -49.31 -27.80 -11.12
CA ASP A 236 -49.19 -28.14 -9.70
C ASP A 236 -49.76 -27.02 -8.82
N ILE A 237 -49.44 -25.75 -9.13
CA ILE A 237 -49.97 -24.60 -8.40
C ILE A 237 -51.48 -24.47 -8.63
N GLN A 238 -51.96 -24.66 -9.87
CA GLN A 238 -53.39 -24.58 -10.18
C GLN A 238 -54.19 -25.65 -9.43
N ARG A 239 -53.71 -26.89 -9.43
CA ARG A 239 -54.35 -28.00 -8.71
C ARG A 239 -54.38 -27.75 -7.21
N ALA A 240 -53.26 -27.35 -6.61
CA ALA A 240 -53.17 -27.07 -5.19
C ALA A 240 -54.13 -25.96 -4.75
N ASN A 241 -54.38 -24.96 -5.60
CA ASN A 241 -55.21 -23.79 -5.31
C ASN A 241 -56.61 -23.83 -5.94
N ARG A 242 -57.00 -24.96 -6.56
CA ARG A 242 -58.27 -25.14 -7.29
C ARG A 242 -58.54 -24.04 -8.32
N LEU A 243 -57.48 -23.55 -8.98
CA LEU A 243 -57.60 -22.51 -10.00
C LEU A 243 -58.12 -23.14 -11.30
N LYS A 244 -59.19 -22.56 -11.84
CA LYS A 244 -59.75 -22.96 -13.15
C LYS A 244 -59.00 -22.36 -14.34
N SER A 245 -58.16 -21.35 -14.10
CA SER A 245 -57.38 -20.67 -15.13
C SER A 245 -56.05 -20.15 -14.58
N SER A 246 -55.18 -19.67 -15.46
CA SER A 246 -53.92 -18.99 -15.11
C SER A 246 -54.12 -17.56 -14.59
N MET A 247 -55.36 -17.07 -14.51
CA MET A 247 -55.65 -15.72 -14.05
C MET A 247 -55.61 -15.66 -12.52
N ILE A 248 -54.65 -14.89 -12.01
CA ILE A 248 -54.46 -14.64 -10.57
C ILE A 248 -54.68 -13.16 -10.28
N ARG A 249 -55.24 -12.85 -9.11
CA ARG A 249 -55.50 -11.46 -8.68
C ARG A 249 -54.41 -11.00 -7.73
N VAL A 250 -54.04 -9.73 -7.83
CA VAL A 250 -53.13 -9.11 -6.87
C VAL A 250 -53.72 -9.20 -5.46
N GLY A 251 -52.90 -9.61 -4.49
CA GLY A 251 -53.31 -9.84 -3.11
C GLY A 251 -53.90 -11.22 -2.82
N GLN A 252 -54.18 -12.03 -3.86
CA GLN A 252 -54.60 -13.42 -3.69
C GLN A 252 -53.50 -14.23 -3.00
N VAL A 253 -53.90 -15.12 -2.09
CA VAL A 253 -52.98 -16.07 -1.44
C VAL A 253 -52.96 -17.36 -2.22
N LEU A 254 -51.77 -17.82 -2.58
CA LEU A 254 -51.51 -19.09 -3.27
C LEU A 254 -50.68 -20.02 -2.37
N TYR A 255 -51.02 -21.30 -2.42
CA TYR A 255 -50.31 -22.40 -1.80
C TYR A 255 -49.45 -23.12 -2.85
N ILE A 256 -48.14 -23.05 -2.70
CA ILE A 256 -47.17 -23.59 -3.67
C ILE A 256 -46.64 -24.91 -3.10
N PRO A 257 -46.85 -26.06 -3.77
CA PRO A 257 -46.35 -27.34 -3.30
C PRO A 257 -44.81 -27.35 -3.18
N LYS A 258 -44.26 -27.98 -2.14
CA LYS A 258 -42.83 -28.30 -2.09
C LYS A 258 -42.59 -29.65 -2.77
N LYS A 259 -41.63 -29.71 -3.68
CA LYS A 259 -41.12 -30.97 -4.24
C LYS A 259 -39.84 -31.39 -3.53
#